data_AF-A0A432QYM7-F1
#
_entry.id   AF-A0A432QYM7-F1
#
_cell.length_a   1.000
_cell.length_b   1.000
_cell.length_c   1.000
_cell.angle_alpha   90.00
_cell.angle_beta   90.00
_cell.angle_gamma   90.00
#
_symmetry.space_group_name_H-M   'P 1'
#
loop_
_entity.id
_entity.type
_entity.pdbx_description
1 polymer ?
#
loop_
_entity_poly.entity_id
_entity_poly.type
_entity_poly.pdbx_seq_one_letter_code
_entity_poly.pdbx_strand_id
1 'polypeptide(L)'
;MKKKIALLFTLLLTFPSLPSYSKEATFEKRIEKEIVCPKDFTQNPAVYFYCIYRDYHNYKFDDGIEKAQKALKEIEPLLKKSPEAKVPNAEKGKAKLRDPRVKSVASDLHLLLGMLYFQKAVNLKDTKAKKVYEEFFSKLEKKGFNFFQINELMELYTEKTLLPESFSKEKEKRFKELLSKMGVTEEDLESLVKKAQKFSEETAKLKFSYLQRALKEFQTAVRIDPENALAYYQLGNFYSGALGENLPETSQAAEEAYYKAALLLKKKGDLAGYKEVVKKLEMLNPSSQYLKKLKGKDA
;
A
#
# COMPACT_ATOMS: atom_id res chain seq x y z
N MET A 1 43.21 3.59 14.59
CA MET A 1 42.59 3.49 13.26
C MET A 1 41.07 3.44 13.38
N LYS A 2 40.38 4.55 13.07
CA LYS A 2 38.92 4.69 13.19
C LYS A 2 38.24 4.07 11.96
N LYS A 3 37.56 2.92 12.13
CA LYS A 3 36.71 2.33 11.08
C LYS A 3 35.51 3.25 10.83
N LYS A 4 35.50 3.92 9.67
CA LYS A 4 34.33 4.65 9.16
C LYS A 4 33.24 3.61 8.84
N ILE A 5 32.09 3.72 9.48
CA ILE A 5 30.90 2.94 9.10
C ILE A 5 30.23 3.74 8.00
N ALA A 6 30.42 3.32 6.75
CA ALA A 6 29.57 3.75 5.65
C ALA A 6 28.27 2.93 5.74
N LEU A 7 27.14 3.59 6.03
CA LEU A 7 25.84 3.00 5.74
C LEU A 7 25.66 3.01 4.22
N LEU A 8 26.11 1.94 3.55
CA LEU A 8 25.71 1.62 2.20
C LEU A 8 24.24 1.20 2.24
N PHE A 9 23.32 2.11 1.90
CA PHE A 9 22.00 1.71 1.41
C PHE A 9 22.10 1.49 -0.10
N THR A 10 22.71 0.38 -0.48
CA THR A 10 22.51 -0.25 -1.78
C THR A 10 21.27 -1.12 -1.68
N LEU A 11 20.26 -0.76 -2.48
CA LEU A 11 19.21 -1.60 -3.05
C LEU A 11 18.64 -2.75 -2.21
N LEU A 12 17.33 -2.70 -1.92
CA LEU A 12 16.51 -3.91 -1.81
C LEU A 12 15.27 -3.77 -2.70
N LEU A 13 15.51 -4.05 -3.98
CA LEU A 13 14.55 -4.66 -4.87
C LEU A 13 14.96 -6.13 -5.01
N THR A 14 14.05 -7.02 -4.64
CA THR A 14 14.01 -8.49 -4.87
C THR A 14 15.24 -9.33 -4.46
N PHE A 15 15.14 -10.06 -3.34
CA PHE A 15 15.94 -11.26 -3.09
C PHE A 15 15.31 -12.47 -3.79
N PRO A 16 16.07 -13.27 -4.58
CA PRO A 16 15.80 -14.69 -4.71
C PRO A 16 16.37 -15.41 -3.47
N SER A 17 15.63 -16.41 -3.00
CA SER A 17 15.91 -17.23 -1.83
C SER A 17 17.27 -17.94 -1.89
N LEU A 18 18.20 -17.58 -1.01
CA LEU A 18 19.28 -18.45 -0.50
C LEU A 18 19.51 -18.19 1.01
N PRO A 19 19.93 -19.21 1.79
CA PRO A 19 19.83 -19.21 3.25
C PRO A 19 21.05 -18.54 3.91
N SER A 20 20.95 -17.23 4.17
CA SER A 20 21.85 -16.49 5.09
C SER A 20 21.09 -15.51 6.01
N TYR A 21 19.81 -15.80 6.27
CA TYR A 21 18.85 -14.85 6.88
C TYR A 21 18.97 -14.67 8.41
N SER A 22 19.82 -15.42 9.12
CA SER A 22 19.82 -15.39 10.60
C SER A 22 20.68 -14.29 11.23
N LYS A 23 21.74 -13.81 10.57
CA LYS A 23 22.65 -12.77 11.11
C LYS A 23 22.20 -11.34 10.83
N GLU A 24 21.58 -11.08 9.68
CA GLU A 24 21.06 -9.75 9.33
C GLU A 24 19.80 -9.42 10.14
N ALA A 25 18.87 -10.36 10.26
CA ALA A 25 17.66 -10.20 11.07
C ALA A 25 17.94 -10.00 12.57
N THR A 26 19.08 -10.48 13.10
CA THR A 26 19.50 -10.26 14.49
C THR A 26 20.23 -8.93 14.69
N PHE A 27 20.91 -8.42 13.66
CA PHE A 27 21.53 -7.10 13.67
C PHE A 27 20.48 -5.98 13.56
N GLU A 28 19.52 -6.11 12.65
CA GLU A 28 18.40 -5.15 12.50
C GLU A 28 17.57 -5.08 13.79
N LYS A 29 17.18 -6.22 14.38
CA LYS A 29 16.47 -6.26 15.67
C LYS A 29 17.23 -5.62 16.83
N ARG A 30 18.58 -5.64 16.80
CA ARG A 30 19.42 -4.99 17.82
C ARG A 30 19.47 -3.49 17.62
N ILE A 31 19.66 -3.04 16.37
CA ILE A 31 19.65 -1.63 16.00
C ILE A 31 18.27 -1.00 16.27
N GLU A 32 17.18 -1.71 16.01
CA GLU A 32 15.82 -1.23 16.27
C GLU A 32 15.55 -0.90 17.74
N LYS A 33 16.17 -1.62 18.67
CA LYS A 33 16.06 -1.38 20.13
C LYS A 33 16.90 -0.20 20.61
N GLU A 34 17.98 0.11 19.90
CA GLU A 34 18.94 1.14 20.30
C GLU A 34 18.67 2.51 19.64
N ILE A 35 17.94 2.55 18.50
CA ILE A 35 17.61 3.80 17.83
C ILE A 35 16.42 4.49 18.51
N VAL A 36 16.73 5.61 19.17
CA VAL A 36 15.74 6.56 19.67
C VAL A 36 15.33 7.50 18.52
N CYS A 37 14.03 7.51 18.20
CA CYS A 37 13.50 8.41 17.18
C CYS A 37 13.60 9.87 17.64
N PRO A 38 14.18 10.77 16.83
CA PRO A 38 14.22 12.19 17.17
C PRO A 38 12.81 12.75 17.31
N LYS A 39 12.63 13.75 18.17
CA LYS A 39 11.32 14.39 18.35
C LYS A 39 10.93 15.17 17.11
N ASP A 40 11.87 15.91 16.54
CA ASP A 40 11.67 16.78 15.38
C ASP A 40 12.53 16.30 14.21
N PHE A 41 12.03 16.47 13.00
CA PHE A 41 12.67 15.97 11.78
C PHE A 41 14.06 16.57 11.60
N THR A 42 14.16 17.89 11.75
CA THR A 42 15.42 18.65 11.55
C THR A 42 16.50 18.35 12.59
N GLN A 43 16.20 17.65 13.69
CA GLN A 43 17.21 17.26 14.69
C GLN A 43 18.16 16.17 14.16
N ASN A 44 17.65 15.22 13.40
CA ASN A 44 18.42 14.18 12.71
C ASN A 44 17.57 13.56 11.58
N PRO A 45 17.47 14.23 10.41
CA PRO A 45 16.63 13.80 9.30
C PRO A 45 16.83 12.35 8.87
N ALA A 46 18.08 11.88 8.82
CA ALA A 46 18.40 10.52 8.38
C ALA A 46 17.82 9.46 9.33
N VAL A 47 17.96 9.65 10.65
CA VAL A 47 17.36 8.75 11.64
C VAL A 47 15.83 8.90 11.66
N TYR A 48 15.31 10.10 11.43
CA TYR A 48 13.87 10.33 11.37
C TYR A 48 13.21 9.58 10.20
N PHE A 49 13.83 9.61 9.01
CA PHE A 49 13.40 8.80 7.87
C PHE A 49 13.38 7.31 8.20
N TYR A 50 14.43 6.80 8.86
CA TYR A 50 14.47 5.43 9.33
C TYR A 50 13.29 5.10 10.26
N CYS A 51 12.91 6.01 11.16
CA CYS A 51 11.77 5.80 12.04
C CYS A 51 10.44 5.70 11.28
N ILE A 52 10.20 6.53 10.27
CA ILE A 52 9.02 6.43 9.40
C ILE A 52 9.04 5.08 8.67
N TYR A 53 10.18 4.70 8.12
CA TYR A 53 10.35 3.44 7.39
C TYR A 53 10.17 2.21 8.29
N ARG A 54 10.64 2.26 9.53
CA ARG A 54 10.43 1.23 10.54
C ARG A 54 8.95 1.07 10.87
N ASP A 55 8.21 2.17 11.00
CA ASP A 55 6.77 2.13 11.26
C ASP A 55 6.00 1.54 10.06
N TYR A 56 6.43 1.85 8.84
CA TYR A 56 5.91 1.23 7.62
C TYR A 56 6.05 -0.30 7.63
N HIS A 57 7.24 -0.83 7.92
CA HIS A 57 7.49 -2.29 7.93
C HIS A 57 6.88 -3.03 9.12
N ASN A 58 6.64 -2.33 10.22
CA ASN A 58 5.98 -2.89 11.40
C ASN A 58 4.45 -2.70 11.38
N TYR A 59 3.87 -2.35 10.23
CA TYR A 59 2.42 -2.14 10.06
C TYR A 59 1.83 -1.07 11.00
N LYS A 60 2.67 -0.16 11.50
CA LYS A 60 2.26 0.98 12.35
C LYS A 60 1.95 2.20 11.48
N PHE A 61 0.98 2.05 10.58
CA PHE A 61 0.74 3.03 9.53
C PHE A 61 0.32 4.40 10.07
N ASP A 62 -0.49 4.46 11.13
CA ASP A 62 -0.90 5.72 11.75
C ASP A 62 0.29 6.49 12.35
N ASP A 63 1.14 5.79 13.10
CA ASP A 63 2.36 6.34 13.68
C ASP A 63 3.32 6.87 12.60
N GLY A 64 3.44 6.14 11.49
CA GLY A 64 4.25 6.54 10.34
C GLY A 64 3.68 7.75 9.60
N ILE A 65 2.36 7.79 9.40
CA ILE A 65 1.65 8.91 8.75
C ILE A 65 1.84 10.18 9.56
N GLU A 66 1.65 10.11 10.88
CA GLU A 66 1.83 11.26 11.77
C GLU A 66 3.26 11.81 11.69
N LYS A 67 4.27 10.93 11.74
CA LYS A 67 5.68 11.33 11.63
C LYS A 67 5.99 11.96 10.27
N ALA A 68 5.53 11.37 9.18
CA ALA A 68 5.74 11.92 7.84
C ALA A 68 5.07 13.29 7.68
N GLN A 69 3.84 13.46 8.17
CA GLN A 69 3.14 14.74 8.17
C GLN A 69 3.85 15.79 9.02
N LYS A 70 4.34 15.41 10.21
CA LYS A 70 5.13 16.31 11.06
C LYS A 70 6.41 16.77 10.36
N ALA A 71 7.15 15.85 9.75
CA ALA A 71 8.34 16.15 8.98
C ALA A 71 8.05 17.09 7.80
N LEU A 72 6.95 16.87 7.07
CA LEU A 72 6.53 17.76 5.98
C LEU A 72 6.23 19.18 6.48
N LYS A 73 5.58 19.35 7.64
CA LYS A 73 5.34 20.67 8.24
C LYS A 73 6.64 21.43 8.54
N GLU A 74 7.70 20.72 8.96
CA GLU A 74 9.02 21.33 9.19
C GLU A 74 9.74 21.67 7.88
N ILE A 75 9.56 20.87 6.83
CA ILE A 75 10.26 21.03 5.55
C ILE A 75 9.59 22.02 4.61
N GLU A 76 8.28 22.20 4.67
CA GLU A 76 7.53 23.07 3.75
C GLU A 76 8.03 24.54 3.74
N PRO A 77 8.33 25.19 4.88
CA PRO A 77 8.89 26.55 4.88
C PRO A 77 10.27 26.60 4.20
N LEU A 78 11.10 25.57 4.40
CA LEU A 78 12.41 25.49 3.75
C LEU A 78 12.26 25.31 2.25
N LEU A 79 11.28 24.49 1.82
CA LEU A 79 11.01 24.24 0.41
C LEU A 79 10.58 25.52 -0.30
N LYS A 80 9.71 26.33 0.32
CA LYS A 80 9.29 27.63 -0.20
C LYS A 80 10.45 28.62 -0.31
N LYS A 81 11.38 28.59 0.66
CA LYS A 81 12.51 29.53 0.73
C LYS A 81 13.63 29.19 -0.25
N SER A 82 14.09 27.94 -0.26
CA SER A 82 15.22 27.52 -1.08
C SER A 82 15.21 26.00 -1.34
N PRO A 83 14.56 25.55 -2.44
CA PRO A 83 14.46 24.13 -2.78
C PRO A 83 15.80 23.39 -2.93
N GLU A 84 16.84 24.09 -3.41
CA GLU A 84 18.18 23.53 -3.64
C GLU A 84 19.10 23.59 -2.41
N ALA A 85 18.70 24.31 -1.36
CA ALA A 85 19.47 24.35 -0.12
C ALA A 85 19.53 22.97 0.55
N LYS A 86 20.50 22.78 1.44
CA LYS A 86 20.60 21.56 2.25
C LYS A 86 19.70 21.66 3.48
N VAL A 87 19.00 20.58 3.81
CA VAL A 87 18.26 20.47 5.07
C VAL A 87 19.23 20.55 6.27
N PRO A 88 18.87 21.25 7.35
CA PRO A 88 19.66 21.26 8.58
C PRO A 88 19.94 19.86 9.11
N ASN A 89 21.16 19.63 9.62
CA ASN A 89 21.59 18.34 10.19
C ASN A 89 21.45 17.14 9.24
N ALA A 90 21.47 17.35 7.92
CA ALA A 90 21.40 16.27 6.93
C ALA A 90 22.50 15.19 7.09
N GLU A 91 23.59 15.52 7.78
CA GLU A 91 24.59 14.58 8.29
C GLU A 91 24.76 14.83 9.79
N LYS A 92 24.50 13.82 10.62
CA LYS A 92 24.66 13.90 12.07
C LYS A 92 25.11 12.56 12.65
N GLY A 93 26.24 12.58 13.34
CA GLY A 93 26.88 11.37 13.84
C GLY A 93 27.29 10.45 12.68
N LYS A 94 26.77 9.23 12.66
CA LYS A 94 27.01 8.25 11.58
C LYS A 94 25.90 8.21 10.51
N ALA A 95 24.85 9.01 10.68
CA ALA A 95 23.69 9.02 9.79
C ALA A 95 23.77 10.19 8.81
N LYS A 96 23.48 9.92 7.54
CA LYS A 96 23.55 10.89 6.45
C LYS A 96 22.45 10.66 5.41
N LEU A 97 21.84 11.74 4.93
CA LEU A 97 20.92 11.71 3.80
C LEU A 97 21.65 11.47 2.48
N ARG A 98 21.09 10.64 1.61
CA ARG A 98 21.60 10.40 0.26
C ARG A 98 21.61 11.69 -0.57
N ASP A 99 20.48 12.38 -0.58
CA ASP A 99 20.33 13.70 -1.19
C ASP A 99 19.84 14.68 -0.12
N PRO A 100 20.70 15.61 0.35
CA PRO A 100 20.34 16.52 1.42
C PRO A 100 19.53 17.73 0.93
N ARG A 101 19.27 17.87 -0.38
CA ARG A 101 18.53 19.01 -0.92
C ARG A 101 17.10 19.02 -0.40
N VAL A 102 16.61 20.20 -0.03
CA VAL A 102 15.27 20.37 0.56
C VAL A 102 14.18 19.80 -0.35
N LYS A 103 14.24 20.02 -1.67
CA LYS A 103 13.28 19.45 -2.61
C LYS A 103 13.29 17.93 -2.63
N SER A 104 14.47 17.32 -2.61
CA SER A 104 14.61 15.85 -2.65
C SER A 104 14.11 15.24 -1.35
N VAL A 105 14.41 15.85 -0.21
CA VAL A 105 13.88 15.45 1.10
C VAL A 105 12.36 15.59 1.16
N ALA A 106 11.80 16.69 0.68
CA ALA A 106 10.35 16.88 0.62
C ALA A 106 9.70 15.83 -0.28
N SER A 107 10.28 15.56 -1.45
CA SER A 107 9.81 14.51 -2.38
C SER A 107 9.84 13.13 -1.72
N ASP A 108 10.93 12.76 -1.03
CA ASP A 108 11.04 11.48 -0.33
C ASP A 108 10.05 11.36 0.85
N LEU A 109 9.73 12.45 1.54
CA LEU A 109 8.69 12.46 2.59
C LEU A 109 7.29 12.26 2.01
N HIS A 110 6.95 12.94 0.92
CA HIS A 110 5.68 12.73 0.21
C HIS A 110 5.59 11.30 -0.35
N LEU A 111 6.68 10.77 -0.89
CA LEU A 111 6.76 9.38 -1.34
C LEU A 111 6.43 8.39 -0.20
N LEU A 112 7.08 8.52 0.96
CA LEU A 112 6.82 7.65 2.10
C LEU A 112 5.40 7.80 2.64
N LEU A 113 4.88 9.02 2.70
CA LEU A 113 3.50 9.27 3.12
C LEU A 113 2.50 8.60 2.16
N GLY A 114 2.77 8.66 0.84
CA GLY A 114 2.00 7.94 -0.17
C GLY A 114 2.04 6.42 0.03
N MET A 115 3.23 5.86 0.29
CA MET A 115 3.40 4.43 0.58
C MET A 115 2.63 4.00 1.83
N LEU A 116 2.65 4.80 2.90
CA LEU A 116 1.92 4.54 4.13
C LEU A 116 0.40 4.56 3.93
N TYR A 117 -0.12 5.55 3.20
CA TYR A 117 -1.55 5.58 2.86
C TYR A 117 -1.97 4.39 2.00
N PHE A 118 -1.15 4.01 1.02
CA PHE A 118 -1.42 2.86 0.17
C PHE A 118 -1.46 1.57 0.99
N GLN A 119 -0.44 1.31 1.81
CA GLN A 119 -0.42 0.11 2.65
C GLN A 119 -1.56 0.11 3.67
N LYS A 120 -1.89 1.26 4.26
CA LYS A 120 -3.05 1.38 5.15
C LYS A 120 -4.34 0.98 4.42
N ALA A 121 -4.55 1.45 3.19
CA ALA A 121 -5.70 1.11 2.37
C ALA A 121 -5.79 -0.40 2.07
N VAL A 122 -4.68 -1.02 1.68
CA VAL A 122 -4.63 -2.45 1.34
C VAL A 122 -4.83 -3.35 2.57
N ASN A 123 -4.41 -2.88 3.75
CA ASN A 123 -4.53 -3.63 5.00
C ASN A 123 -5.83 -3.33 5.79
N LEU A 124 -6.73 -2.51 5.26
CA LEU A 124 -8.07 -2.33 5.84
C LEU A 124 -8.87 -3.65 5.70
N LYS A 125 -9.25 -4.22 6.84
CA LYS A 125 -10.09 -5.42 6.91
C LYS A 125 -11.53 -5.03 7.18
N ASP A 126 -12.48 -5.70 6.51
CA ASP A 126 -13.91 -5.56 6.76
C ASP A 126 -14.35 -6.38 7.99
N THR A 127 -13.70 -6.13 9.13
CA THR A 127 -13.95 -6.87 10.37
C THR A 127 -15.38 -6.69 10.86
N LYS A 128 -15.99 -5.52 10.59
CA LYS A 128 -17.34 -5.21 11.05
C LYS A 128 -18.40 -5.98 10.27
N ALA A 129 -18.34 -6.03 8.94
CA ALA A 129 -19.29 -6.83 8.16
C ALA A 129 -19.14 -8.33 8.47
N LYS A 130 -17.89 -8.81 8.59
CA LYS A 130 -17.62 -10.20 8.98
C LYS A 130 -18.27 -10.55 10.33
N LYS A 131 -18.12 -9.66 11.32
CA LYS A 131 -18.69 -9.86 12.66
C LYS A 131 -20.22 -9.95 12.66
N VAL A 132 -20.90 -9.24 11.75
CA VAL A 132 -22.36 -9.33 11.59
C VAL A 132 -22.79 -10.77 11.23
N TYR A 133 -22.13 -11.39 10.26
CA TYR A 133 -22.41 -12.77 9.90
C TYR A 133 -21.96 -13.77 10.97
N GLU A 134 -20.79 -13.57 11.59
CA GLU A 134 -20.31 -14.44 12.68
C GLU A 134 -21.30 -14.48 13.86
N GLU A 135 -21.85 -13.33 14.27
CA GLU A 135 -22.86 -13.25 15.33
C GLU A 135 -24.16 -13.98 14.95
N PHE A 136 -24.59 -13.87 13.69
CA PHE A 136 -25.78 -14.55 13.20
C PHE A 136 -25.58 -16.06 13.11
N PHE A 137 -24.47 -16.52 12.52
CA PHE A 137 -24.15 -17.94 12.38
C PHE A 137 -23.98 -18.59 13.76
N SER A 138 -23.28 -17.94 14.69
CA SER A 138 -23.13 -18.46 16.06
C SER A 138 -24.47 -18.65 16.79
N LYS A 139 -25.47 -17.79 16.52
CA LYS A 139 -26.83 -17.96 17.10
C LYS A 139 -27.53 -19.20 16.53
N LEU A 140 -27.38 -19.48 15.24
CA LEU A 140 -27.97 -20.66 14.60
C LEU A 140 -27.23 -21.95 15.00
N GLU A 141 -25.90 -21.90 15.10
CA GLU A 141 -25.10 -23.03 15.60
C GLU A 141 -25.50 -23.43 17.02
N LYS A 142 -25.74 -22.45 17.91
CA LYS A 142 -26.26 -22.70 19.26
C LYS A 142 -27.67 -23.32 19.28
N LYS A 143 -28.45 -23.14 18.21
CA LYS A 143 -29.74 -23.80 18.01
C LYS A 143 -29.60 -25.19 17.37
N GLY A 144 -28.39 -25.67 17.11
CA GLY A 144 -28.11 -27.00 16.57
C GLY A 144 -28.01 -27.08 15.05
N PHE A 145 -28.00 -25.95 14.34
CA PHE A 145 -27.81 -25.93 12.88
C PHE A 145 -26.33 -25.97 12.53
N ASN A 146 -25.96 -26.85 11.60
CA ASN A 146 -24.57 -26.94 11.14
C ASN A 146 -24.28 -25.93 10.01
N PHE A 147 -23.00 -25.77 9.69
CA PHE A 147 -22.51 -24.88 8.64
C PHE A 147 -23.24 -25.07 7.29
N PHE A 148 -23.48 -26.31 6.87
CA PHE A 148 -24.13 -26.59 5.58
C PHE A 148 -25.56 -26.09 5.53
N GLN A 149 -26.33 -26.26 6.60
CA GLN A 149 -27.71 -25.79 6.67
C GLN A 149 -27.77 -24.26 6.66
N ILE A 150 -26.88 -23.60 7.40
CA ILE A 150 -26.81 -22.14 7.46
C ILE A 150 -26.38 -21.58 6.11
N ASN A 151 -25.39 -22.20 5.47
CA ASN A 151 -24.92 -21.80 4.14
C ASN A 151 -26.00 -22.00 3.08
N GLU A 152 -26.73 -23.12 3.11
CA GLU A 152 -27.88 -23.38 2.23
C GLU A 152 -28.95 -22.28 2.36
N LEU A 153 -29.28 -21.85 3.58
CA LEU A 153 -30.21 -20.74 3.81
C LEU A 153 -29.72 -19.45 3.15
N MET A 154 -28.44 -19.11 3.35
CA MET A 154 -27.84 -17.88 2.80
C MET A 154 -27.73 -17.91 1.27
N GLU A 155 -27.41 -19.06 0.68
CA GLU A 155 -27.36 -19.26 -0.76
C GLU A 155 -28.75 -19.10 -1.39
N LEU A 156 -29.78 -19.73 -0.80
CA LEU A 156 -31.15 -19.60 -1.27
C LEU A 156 -31.66 -18.15 -1.17
N TYR A 157 -31.37 -17.46 -0.06
CA TYR A 157 -31.70 -16.04 0.08
C TYR A 157 -31.01 -15.18 -0.99
N THR A 158 -29.71 -15.43 -1.23
CA THR A 158 -28.92 -14.70 -2.21
C THR A 158 -29.43 -14.93 -3.62
N GLU A 159 -29.69 -16.19 -4.00
CA GLU A 159 -30.21 -16.53 -5.32
C GLU A 159 -31.60 -15.93 -5.54
N LYS A 160 -32.51 -16.03 -4.56
CA LYS A 160 -33.83 -15.42 -4.62
C LYS A 160 -33.76 -13.90 -4.84
N THR A 161 -32.81 -13.25 -4.18
CA THR A 161 -32.63 -11.79 -4.25
C THR A 161 -32.01 -11.34 -5.56
N LEU A 162 -30.99 -12.04 -6.07
CA LEU A 162 -30.24 -11.64 -7.26
C LEU A 162 -30.82 -12.17 -8.57
N LEU A 163 -31.45 -13.34 -8.53
CA LEU A 163 -31.93 -14.08 -9.70
C LEU A 163 -33.35 -14.62 -9.46
N PRO A 164 -34.33 -13.74 -9.20
CA PRO A 164 -35.70 -14.17 -8.87
C PRO A 164 -36.35 -15.00 -9.98
N GLU A 165 -35.98 -14.78 -11.24
CA GLU A 165 -36.52 -15.51 -12.40
C GLU A 165 -36.06 -16.98 -12.46
N SER A 166 -34.87 -17.29 -11.93
CA SER A 166 -34.34 -18.67 -11.88
C SER A 166 -34.71 -19.41 -10.59
N PHE A 167 -35.42 -18.75 -9.67
CA PHE A 167 -35.73 -19.30 -8.36
C PHE A 167 -36.95 -20.24 -8.41
N SER A 168 -36.68 -21.55 -8.48
CA SER A 168 -37.73 -22.55 -8.69
C SER A 168 -38.69 -22.69 -7.50
N LYS A 169 -39.88 -23.28 -7.75
CA LYS A 169 -40.87 -23.55 -6.68
C LYS A 169 -40.32 -24.51 -5.62
N GLU A 170 -39.46 -25.44 -6.00
CA GLU A 170 -38.78 -26.38 -5.11
C GLU A 170 -37.81 -25.63 -4.18
N LYS A 171 -37.03 -24.68 -4.73
CA LYS A 171 -36.14 -23.81 -3.94
C LYS A 171 -36.92 -22.91 -2.99
N GLU A 172 -38.03 -22.32 -3.44
CA GLU A 172 -38.91 -21.51 -2.59
C GLU A 172 -39.51 -22.32 -1.44
N LYS A 173 -39.92 -23.57 -1.69
CA LYS A 173 -40.40 -24.48 -0.65
C LYS A 173 -39.30 -24.78 0.36
N ARG A 174 -38.09 -25.12 -0.12
CA ARG A 174 -36.94 -25.43 0.73
C ARG A 174 -36.51 -24.23 1.57
N PHE A 175 -36.49 -23.03 0.98
CA PHE A 175 -36.16 -21.79 1.66
C PHE A 175 -37.12 -21.49 2.82
N LYS A 176 -38.44 -21.60 2.58
CA LYS A 176 -39.47 -21.45 3.63
C LYS A 176 -39.34 -22.49 4.75
N GLU A 177 -38.99 -23.73 4.40
CA GLU A 177 -38.74 -24.79 5.38
C GLU A 177 -37.56 -24.43 6.30
N LEU A 178 -36.44 -23.94 5.75
CA LEU A 178 -35.26 -23.55 6.53
C LEU A 178 -35.54 -22.34 7.41
N LEU A 179 -36.20 -21.30 6.88
CA LEU A 179 -36.63 -20.13 7.66
C LEU A 179 -37.46 -20.53 8.89
N SER A 180 -38.48 -21.37 8.67
CA SER A 180 -39.35 -21.87 9.73
C SER A 180 -38.57 -22.70 10.77
N LYS A 181 -37.75 -23.66 10.32
CA LYS A 181 -36.93 -24.50 11.23
C LYS A 181 -35.98 -23.67 12.07
N MET A 182 -35.33 -22.67 11.47
CA MET A 182 -34.32 -21.84 12.14
C MET A 182 -34.93 -20.73 13.01
N GLY A 183 -36.24 -20.47 12.87
CA GLY A 183 -36.92 -19.36 13.51
C GLY A 183 -36.32 -18.03 13.05
N VAL A 184 -36.15 -17.89 11.74
CA VAL A 184 -35.60 -16.72 11.05
C VAL A 184 -36.61 -16.28 10.00
N THR A 185 -36.83 -14.99 9.86
CA THR A 185 -37.71 -14.41 8.83
C THR A 185 -36.89 -13.92 7.62
N GLU A 186 -37.54 -13.70 6.48
CA GLU A 186 -36.89 -13.04 5.34
C GLU A 186 -36.42 -11.62 5.70
N GLU A 187 -37.17 -10.91 6.55
CA GLU A 187 -36.81 -9.58 7.05
C GLU A 187 -35.55 -9.60 7.94
N ASP A 188 -35.36 -10.65 8.76
CA ASP A 188 -34.13 -10.83 9.54
C ASP A 188 -32.91 -10.97 8.62
N LEU A 189 -33.03 -11.73 7.53
CA LEU A 189 -31.97 -11.92 6.55
C LEU A 189 -31.69 -10.63 5.77
N GLU A 190 -32.73 -9.89 5.39
CA GLU A 190 -32.59 -8.58 4.74
C GLU A 190 -31.86 -7.60 5.64
N SER A 191 -32.28 -7.49 6.90
CA SER A 191 -31.65 -6.63 7.90
C SER A 191 -30.18 -7.01 8.14
N LEU A 192 -29.89 -8.31 8.20
CA LEU A 192 -28.54 -8.84 8.33
C LEU A 192 -27.63 -8.40 7.17
N VAL A 193 -28.06 -8.67 5.93
CA VAL A 193 -27.29 -8.37 4.72
C VAL A 193 -27.13 -6.86 4.56
N LYS A 194 -28.20 -6.07 4.77
CA LYS A 194 -28.15 -4.61 4.71
C LYS A 194 -27.17 -4.02 5.73
N LYS A 195 -27.14 -4.57 6.95
CA LYS A 195 -26.19 -4.15 8.00
C LYS A 195 -24.75 -4.50 7.63
N ALA A 196 -24.51 -5.71 7.14
CA ALA A 196 -23.18 -6.13 6.70
C ALA A 196 -22.69 -5.30 5.50
N GLN A 197 -23.56 -5.08 4.51
CA GLN A 197 -23.29 -4.24 3.35
C GLN A 197 -22.93 -2.82 3.76
N LYS A 198 -23.68 -2.21 4.68
CA LYS A 198 -23.36 -0.86 5.17
C LYS A 198 -21.93 -0.78 5.73
N PHE A 199 -21.51 -1.75 6.53
CA PHE A 199 -20.14 -1.79 7.04
C PHE A 199 -19.09 -2.01 5.93
N SER A 200 -19.42 -2.82 4.94
CA SER A 200 -18.56 -3.03 3.79
C SER A 200 -18.39 -1.76 2.96
N GLU A 201 -19.48 -1.03 2.72
CA GLU A 201 -19.47 0.27 2.04
C GLU A 201 -18.66 1.33 2.81
N GLU A 202 -18.81 1.40 4.14
CA GLU A 202 -17.99 2.28 4.99
C GLU A 202 -16.49 1.96 4.84
N THR A 203 -16.13 0.67 4.86
CA THR A 203 -14.75 0.21 4.69
C THR A 203 -14.22 0.53 3.28
N ALA A 204 -15.03 0.30 2.24
CA ALA A 204 -14.69 0.62 0.87
C ALA A 204 -14.46 2.12 0.66
N LYS A 205 -15.31 2.98 1.24
CA LYS A 205 -15.15 4.45 1.24
C LYS A 205 -13.84 4.86 1.90
N LEU A 206 -13.49 4.27 3.04
CA LEU A 206 -12.21 4.53 3.71
C LEU A 206 -11.02 4.09 2.85
N LYS A 207 -11.07 2.89 2.27
CA LYS A 207 -10.04 2.38 1.37
C LYS A 207 -9.83 3.32 0.19
N PHE A 208 -10.90 3.72 -0.48
CA PHE A 208 -10.85 4.67 -1.60
C PHE A 208 -10.23 6.01 -1.18
N SER A 209 -10.64 6.57 -0.04
CA SER A 209 -10.07 7.81 0.50
C SER A 209 -8.56 7.72 0.72
N TYR A 210 -8.06 6.62 1.28
CA TYR A 210 -6.62 6.41 1.45
C TYR A 210 -5.89 6.22 0.11
N LEU A 211 -6.47 5.52 -0.86
CA LEU A 211 -5.89 5.40 -2.20
C LEU A 211 -5.77 6.76 -2.92
N GLN A 212 -6.79 7.61 -2.81
CA GLN A 212 -6.74 8.97 -3.36
C GLN A 212 -5.64 9.81 -2.71
N ARG A 213 -5.49 9.70 -1.37
CA ARG A 213 -4.38 10.35 -0.66
C ARG A 213 -3.04 9.83 -1.15
N ALA A 214 -2.86 8.51 -1.22
CA ALA A 214 -1.63 7.90 -1.71
C ALA A 214 -1.23 8.42 -3.11
N LEU A 215 -2.18 8.43 -4.04
CA LEU A 215 -1.96 8.97 -5.39
C LEU A 215 -1.52 10.43 -5.37
N LYS A 216 -2.21 11.27 -4.61
CA LYS A 216 -1.89 12.71 -4.48
C LYS A 216 -0.48 12.92 -3.94
N GLU A 217 -0.08 12.14 -2.94
CA GLU A 217 1.25 12.22 -2.35
C GLU A 217 2.34 11.78 -3.35
N PHE A 218 2.13 10.68 -4.09
CA PHE A 218 3.05 10.24 -5.12
C PHE A 218 3.19 11.24 -6.28
N GLN A 219 2.08 11.82 -6.74
CA GLN A 219 2.09 12.88 -7.75
C GLN A 219 2.81 14.14 -7.24
N THR A 220 2.64 14.47 -5.96
CA THR A 220 3.35 15.58 -5.34
C THR A 220 4.85 15.31 -5.25
N ALA A 221 5.26 14.07 -4.92
CA ALA A 221 6.67 13.70 -4.86
C ALA A 221 7.39 13.93 -6.19
N VAL A 222 6.82 13.48 -7.32
CA VAL A 222 7.44 13.69 -8.65
C VAL A 222 7.34 15.12 -9.16
N ARG A 223 6.36 15.90 -8.70
CA ARG A 223 6.24 17.33 -9.02
C ARG A 223 7.31 18.16 -8.30
N ILE A 224 7.61 17.82 -7.05
CA ILE A 224 8.63 18.51 -6.24
C ILE A 224 10.03 18.16 -6.74
N ASP A 225 10.31 16.89 -6.98
CA ASP A 225 11.58 16.42 -7.51
C ASP A 225 11.36 15.53 -8.75
N PRO A 226 11.37 16.13 -9.95
CA PRO A 226 11.26 15.39 -11.21
C PRO A 226 12.41 14.41 -11.48
N GLU A 227 13.50 14.45 -10.70
CA GLU A 227 14.60 13.48 -10.80
C GLU A 227 14.49 12.35 -9.77
N ASN A 228 13.41 12.29 -9.00
CA ASN A 228 13.17 11.21 -8.04
C ASN A 228 12.67 9.93 -8.73
N ALA A 229 13.61 9.11 -9.17
CA ALA A 229 13.33 7.82 -9.80
C ALA A 229 12.46 6.89 -8.94
N LEU A 230 12.64 6.93 -7.61
CA LEU A 230 11.89 6.05 -6.71
C LEU A 230 10.42 6.49 -6.63
N ALA A 231 10.14 7.79 -6.67
CA ALA A 231 8.77 8.31 -6.72
C ALA A 231 8.04 7.88 -8.00
N TYR A 232 8.72 7.93 -9.16
CA TYR A 232 8.16 7.38 -10.40
C TYR A 232 7.95 5.87 -10.33
N TYR A 233 8.88 5.13 -9.73
CA TYR A 233 8.71 3.69 -9.55
C TYR A 233 7.48 3.36 -8.69
N GLN A 234 7.27 4.07 -7.58
CA GLN A 234 6.09 3.87 -6.74
C GLN A 234 4.79 4.34 -7.40
N LEU A 235 4.81 5.38 -8.23
CA LEU A 235 3.67 5.73 -9.08
C LEU A 235 3.33 4.59 -10.06
N GLY A 236 4.34 4.01 -10.70
CA GLY A 236 4.17 2.84 -11.57
C GLY A 236 3.53 1.67 -10.83
N ASN A 237 4.06 1.32 -9.65
CA ASN A 237 3.48 0.28 -8.80
C ASN A 237 2.03 0.57 -8.43
N PHE A 238 1.74 1.82 -8.05
CA PHE A 238 0.40 2.26 -7.67
C PHE A 238 -0.57 2.11 -8.84
N TYR A 239 -0.22 2.61 -10.04
CA TYR A 239 -1.08 2.49 -11.22
C TYR A 239 -1.26 1.03 -11.67
N SER A 240 -0.21 0.22 -11.62
CA SER A 240 -0.29 -1.21 -12.02
C SER A 240 -1.09 -2.07 -11.06
N GLY A 241 -1.15 -1.71 -9.77
CA GLY A 241 -1.76 -2.55 -8.72
C GLY A 241 -3.08 -1.99 -8.16
N ALA A 242 -3.11 -0.72 -7.78
CA ALA A 242 -4.24 -0.12 -7.06
C ALA A 242 -5.47 0.14 -7.93
N LEU A 243 -5.27 0.29 -9.25
CA LEU A 243 -6.33 0.55 -10.24
C LEU A 243 -6.39 -0.53 -11.34
N GLY A 244 -5.66 -1.63 -11.15
CA GLY A 244 -5.23 -2.52 -12.22
C GLY A 244 -6.16 -3.67 -12.58
N GLU A 245 -7.28 -3.88 -11.88
CA GLU A 245 -8.12 -5.04 -12.22
C GLU A 245 -9.04 -4.81 -13.44
N ASN A 246 -9.35 -3.57 -13.86
CA ASN A 246 -10.36 -3.36 -14.92
C ASN A 246 -10.25 -2.09 -15.80
N LEU A 247 -9.10 -1.37 -15.86
CA LEU A 247 -9.02 -0.11 -16.63
C LEU A 247 -7.81 -0.08 -17.59
N PRO A 248 -8.00 -0.11 -18.92
CA PRO A 248 -6.91 -0.04 -19.91
C PRO A 248 -6.02 1.22 -19.78
N GLU A 249 -6.61 2.34 -19.37
CA GLU A 249 -5.94 3.64 -19.20
C GLU A 249 -4.91 3.63 -18.06
N THR A 250 -5.09 2.77 -17.05
CA THR A 250 -4.18 2.68 -15.90
C THR A 250 -2.91 1.92 -16.25
N SER A 251 -2.95 1.10 -17.30
CA SER A 251 -1.78 0.42 -17.85
C SER A 251 -0.80 1.42 -18.49
N GLN A 252 -1.28 2.38 -19.29
CA GLN A 252 -0.41 3.36 -19.95
C GLN A 252 0.29 4.29 -18.95
N ALA A 253 -0.42 4.78 -17.94
CA ALA A 253 0.17 5.63 -16.90
C ALA A 253 1.23 4.90 -16.06
N ALA A 254 0.98 3.61 -15.76
CA ALA A 254 1.97 2.76 -15.10
C ALA A 254 3.21 2.56 -15.98
N GLU A 255 3.03 2.26 -17.26
CA GLU A 255 4.13 2.09 -18.21
C GLU A 255 4.99 3.36 -18.32
N GLU A 256 4.37 4.53 -18.45
CA GLU A 256 5.08 5.81 -18.52
C GLU A 256 5.86 6.12 -17.23
N ALA A 257 5.27 5.84 -16.06
CA ALA A 257 5.93 6.03 -14.78
C ALA A 257 7.16 5.10 -14.64
N TYR A 258 7.03 3.82 -14.99
CA TYR A 258 8.17 2.90 -15.01
C TYR A 258 9.23 3.34 -16.02
N TYR A 259 8.84 3.80 -17.20
CA TYR A 259 9.79 4.32 -18.20
C TYR A 259 10.60 5.50 -17.66
N LYS A 260 9.94 6.49 -17.04
CA LYS A 260 10.62 7.63 -16.42
C LYS A 260 11.57 7.20 -15.29
N ALA A 261 11.14 6.28 -14.43
CA ALA A 261 12.00 5.72 -13.39
C ALA A 261 13.25 5.04 -13.99
N ALA A 262 13.08 4.23 -15.04
CA ALA A 262 14.18 3.54 -15.70
C ALA A 262 15.19 4.54 -16.31
N LEU A 263 14.73 5.57 -17.02
CA LEU A 263 15.62 6.60 -17.57
C LEU A 263 16.45 7.30 -16.48
N LEU A 264 15.81 7.67 -15.36
CA LEU A 264 16.48 8.34 -14.26
C LEU A 264 17.49 7.42 -13.55
N LEU A 265 17.16 6.13 -13.35
CA LEU A 265 18.07 5.15 -12.76
C LEU A 265 19.28 4.90 -13.67
N LYS A 266 19.06 4.79 -14.99
CA LYS A 266 20.12 4.69 -15.98
C LYS A 266 21.04 5.91 -15.95
N LYS A 267 20.48 7.13 -15.91
CA LYS A 267 21.24 8.39 -15.79
C LYS A 267 22.10 8.43 -14.52
N LYS A 268 21.59 7.90 -13.40
CA LYS A 268 22.29 7.84 -12.11
C LYS A 268 23.30 6.69 -11.99
N GLY A 269 23.39 5.82 -13.00
CA GLY A 269 24.26 4.63 -12.96
C GLY A 269 23.73 3.50 -12.06
N ASP A 270 22.48 3.58 -11.59
CA ASP A 270 21.86 2.53 -10.78
C ASP A 270 21.34 1.41 -11.69
N LEU A 271 22.25 0.54 -12.12
CA LEU A 271 21.96 -0.57 -13.03
C LEU A 271 21.04 -1.62 -12.41
N ALA A 272 21.11 -1.82 -11.10
CA ALA A 272 20.29 -2.82 -10.43
C ALA A 272 18.84 -2.33 -10.29
N GLY A 273 18.65 -1.06 -9.88
CA GLY A 273 17.33 -0.43 -9.90
C GLY A 273 16.75 -0.39 -11.32
N TYR A 274 17.56 -0.01 -12.32
CA TYR A 274 17.13 -0.01 -13.72
C TYR A 274 16.59 -1.38 -14.17
N LYS A 275 17.33 -2.46 -13.90
CA LYS A 275 16.93 -3.82 -14.28
C LYS A 275 15.60 -4.23 -13.65
N GLU A 276 15.40 -3.92 -12.37
CA GLU A 276 14.13 -4.22 -11.70
C GLU A 276 12.97 -3.46 -12.35
N VAL A 277 13.12 -2.15 -12.57
CA VAL A 277 12.04 -1.34 -13.16
C VAL A 277 11.69 -1.84 -14.57
N VAL A 278 12.70 -2.18 -15.38
CA VAL A 278 12.48 -2.77 -16.71
C VAL A 278 11.74 -4.10 -16.60
N LYS A 279 12.10 -4.96 -15.65
CA LYS A 279 11.38 -6.22 -15.40
C LYS A 279 9.92 -5.99 -15.04
N LYS A 280 9.62 -5.00 -14.19
CA LYS A 280 8.24 -4.64 -13.84
C LYS A 280 7.44 -4.14 -15.04
N LEU A 281 8.05 -3.30 -15.88
CA LEU A 281 7.45 -2.84 -17.13
C LEU A 281 7.20 -4.01 -18.11
N GLU A 282 8.13 -4.96 -18.22
CA GLU A 282 7.99 -6.15 -19.05
C GLU A 282 6.90 -7.10 -18.53
N MET A 283 6.80 -7.28 -17.22
CA MET A 283 5.69 -8.04 -16.62
C MET A 283 4.33 -7.37 -16.82
N LEU A 284 4.28 -6.04 -16.78
CA LEU A 284 3.06 -5.27 -17.01
C LEU A 284 2.61 -5.37 -18.47
N ASN A 285 3.54 -5.14 -19.41
CA ASN A 285 3.26 -5.20 -20.84
C ASN A 285 4.54 -5.56 -21.63
N PRO A 286 4.72 -6.84 -22.02
CA PRO A 286 5.89 -7.27 -22.80
C PRO A 286 6.02 -6.58 -24.16
N SER A 287 4.91 -6.06 -24.71
CA SER A 287 4.85 -5.36 -25.99
C SER A 287 4.92 -3.84 -25.87
N SER A 288 5.20 -3.31 -24.66
CA SER A 288 5.27 -1.88 -24.39
C SER A 288 6.21 -1.15 -25.37
N GLN A 289 5.73 -0.04 -25.95
CA GLN A 289 6.57 0.86 -26.73
C GLN A 289 7.75 1.42 -25.92
N TYR A 290 7.59 1.57 -24.61
CA TYR A 290 8.64 2.08 -23.74
C TYR A 290 9.78 1.08 -23.57
N LEU A 291 9.50 -0.24 -23.60
CA LEU A 291 10.56 -1.25 -23.64
C LEU A 291 11.39 -1.16 -24.93
N LYS A 292 10.76 -0.89 -26.07
CA LYS A 292 11.46 -0.69 -27.35
C LYS A 292 12.38 0.53 -27.30
N LYS A 293 11.88 1.65 -26.76
CA LYS A 293 12.66 2.88 -26.52
C LYS A 293 13.85 2.63 -25.58
N LEU A 294 13.67 1.90 -24.48
CA LEU A 294 14.76 1.58 -23.54
C LEU A 294 15.83 0.66 -24.15
N LYS A 295 15.45 -0.24 -25.08
CA LYS A 295 16.35 -1.12 -25.83
C LYS A 295 17.07 -0.42 -27.00
N GLY A 296 16.75 0.85 -27.29
CA GLY A 296 17.36 1.63 -28.37
C GLY A 296 16.95 1.17 -29.77
N LYS A 297 15.76 0.57 -29.92
CA LYS A 297 15.27 0.05 -31.21
C LYS A 297 14.43 1.04 -32.04
N ASP A 298 14.23 2.26 -31.52
CA ASP A 298 13.51 3.35 -32.20
C ASP A 298 14.30 4.67 -32.05
N ALA A 299 15.45 4.75 -32.74
CA ALA A 299 16.17 6.00 -33.02
C ALA A 299 16.32 6.15 -34.53
#